data_AF-A0A1W9MME4-F1
#
_entry.id   AF-A0A1W9MME4-F1
#
_cell.length_a   1.000
_cell.length_b   1.000
_cell.length_c   1.000
_cell.angle_alpha   90.00
_cell.angle_beta   90.00
_cell.angle_gamma   90.00
#
_symmetry.space_group_name_H-M   'P 1'
#
loop_
_entity.id
_entity.type
_entity.pdbx_description
1 polymer ?
#
loop_
_entity_poly.entity_id
_entity_poly.type
_entity_poly.pdbx_seq_one_letter_code
_entity_poly.pdbx_strand_id
1 'polypeptide(L)'
;MKSKSSKLTAGGENKDNYKKSMGTIQRVVDIIGQLSKKAEPQKIYQVINDCEKTGPLCQACAEKTGADNSYIYEVEPDFWDIPQSCEKCECLLEYKLTEKGAKLELEHFLNKDTKIDLNSAKQCYEIMAVFQAHTNPKLLLNPKKTKPKSIKKLLKLCSKIKDTGIDRGNIMDIMEYNETIIKAEATLKNFTDIGVEEIQRLKELIKNCKYKIKVKEQQLLR
;
A
#
# COMPACT_ATOMS: atom_id res chain seq x y z
N MET A 1 -4.64 25.72 -50.93
CA MET A 1 -4.50 24.48 -50.13
C MET A 1 -4.29 24.89 -48.67
N LYS A 2 -5.28 24.69 -47.80
CA LYS A 2 -5.15 24.94 -46.35
C LYS A 2 -4.81 23.61 -45.67
N SER A 3 -3.59 23.49 -45.15
CA SER A 3 -3.13 22.35 -44.36
C SER A 3 -3.85 22.33 -43.00
N LYS A 4 -4.61 21.25 -42.75
CA LYS A 4 -5.17 20.96 -41.42
C LYS A 4 -4.03 20.50 -40.52
N SER A 5 -3.68 21.31 -39.53
CA SER A 5 -2.80 20.90 -38.43
C SER A 5 -3.64 20.18 -37.38
N SER A 6 -3.50 18.86 -37.32
CA SER A 6 -4.10 17.99 -36.32
C SER A 6 -3.39 18.17 -34.97
N LYS A 7 -4.07 18.82 -34.02
CA LYS A 7 -3.68 18.80 -32.60
C LYS A 7 -3.92 17.39 -32.04
N LEU A 8 -2.85 16.64 -31.82
CA LEU A 8 -2.85 15.41 -31.05
C LEU A 8 -2.99 15.73 -29.55
N THR A 9 -4.10 15.31 -28.94
CA THR A 9 -4.37 15.41 -27.50
C THR A 9 -3.71 14.26 -26.74
N ALA A 10 -2.41 14.37 -26.45
CA ALA A 10 -1.62 13.37 -25.70
C ALA A 10 -1.80 13.42 -24.15
N GLY A 11 -2.81 14.13 -23.64
CA GLY A 11 -2.93 14.45 -22.20
C GLY A 11 -3.86 13.55 -21.37
N GLY A 12 -4.76 12.80 -22.00
CA GLY A 12 -5.83 12.05 -21.31
C GLY A 12 -5.41 10.66 -20.84
N GLU A 13 -4.85 9.84 -21.72
CA GLU A 13 -4.55 8.42 -21.47
C GLU A 13 -3.54 8.20 -20.32
N ASN A 14 -2.60 9.14 -20.14
CA ASN A 14 -1.59 9.05 -19.08
C ASN A 14 -2.17 9.26 -17.68
N LYS A 15 -3.22 10.08 -17.52
CA LYS A 15 -3.83 10.35 -16.20
C LYS A 15 -4.70 9.18 -15.74
N ASP A 16 -5.42 8.54 -16.64
CA ASP A 16 -6.31 7.43 -16.29
C ASP A 16 -5.53 6.15 -15.98
N ASN A 17 -4.46 5.87 -16.72
CA ASN A 17 -3.55 4.76 -16.43
C ASN A 17 -2.80 4.96 -15.10
N TYR A 18 -2.42 6.19 -14.79
CA TYR A 18 -1.83 6.55 -13.49
C TYR A 18 -2.81 6.29 -12.34
N LYS A 19 -4.06 6.78 -12.45
CA LYS A 19 -5.10 6.55 -11.43
C LYS A 19 -5.37 5.07 -11.21
N LYS A 20 -5.49 4.28 -12.28
CA LYS A 20 -5.67 2.82 -12.19
C LYS A 20 -4.50 2.14 -11.46
N SER A 21 -3.27 2.52 -11.81
CA SER A 21 -2.05 1.99 -11.18
C SER A 21 -2.00 2.29 -9.69
N MET A 22 -2.34 3.52 -9.29
CA MET A 22 -2.42 3.92 -7.89
C MET A 22 -3.51 3.17 -7.12
N GLY A 23 -4.66 2.90 -7.76
CA GLY A 23 -5.71 2.07 -7.16
C GLY A 23 -5.25 0.64 -6.87
N THR A 24 -4.46 0.04 -7.76
CA THR A 24 -3.86 -1.29 -7.50
C THR A 24 -2.84 -1.25 -6.37
N ILE A 25 -1.96 -0.24 -6.35
CA ILE A 25 -0.98 -0.05 -5.29
C ILE A 25 -1.67 0.09 -3.92
N GLN A 26 -2.71 0.93 -3.84
CA GLN A 26 -3.43 1.16 -2.59
C GLN A 26 -4.05 -0.13 -2.04
N ARG A 27 -4.67 -0.95 -2.90
CA ARG A 27 -5.25 -2.23 -2.48
C ARG A 27 -4.22 -3.21 -1.92
N VAL A 28 -3.04 -3.27 -2.53
CA VAL A 28 -1.95 -4.13 -2.03
C VAL A 28 -1.47 -3.63 -0.66
N VAL A 29 -1.35 -2.31 -0.48
CA VAL A 29 -1.03 -1.70 0.82
C VAL A 29 -2.09 -2.04 1.87
N ASP A 30 -3.37 -1.97 1.52
CA ASP A 30 -4.46 -2.27 2.45
C ASP A 30 -4.44 -3.74 2.89
N ILE A 31 -4.20 -4.68 1.97
CA ILE A 31 -4.07 -6.11 2.26
C ILE A 31 -2.86 -6.38 3.16
N ILE A 32 -1.69 -5.84 2.82
CA ILE A 32 -0.47 -6.02 3.61
C ILE A 32 -0.64 -5.43 5.01
N GLY A 33 -1.28 -4.27 5.11
CA GLY A 33 -1.60 -3.63 6.38
C GLY A 33 -2.65 -4.37 7.21
N GLN A 34 -3.41 -5.30 6.64
CA GLN A 34 -4.28 -6.20 7.38
C GLN A 34 -3.51 -7.43 7.87
N LEU A 35 -2.66 -8.01 7.02
CA LEU A 35 -1.83 -9.16 7.35
C LEU A 35 -0.82 -8.84 8.44
N SER A 36 -0.21 -7.66 8.39
CA SER A 36 0.72 -7.19 9.43
C SER A 36 0.06 -7.14 10.81
N LYS A 37 -1.18 -6.65 10.88
CA LYS A 37 -1.99 -6.63 12.12
C LYS A 37 -2.39 -8.02 12.59
N LYS A 38 -2.53 -9.00 11.69
CA LYS A 38 -2.85 -10.39 12.09
C LYS A 38 -1.62 -11.08 12.64
N ALA A 39 -0.48 -10.91 11.97
CA ALA A 39 0.80 -11.44 12.39
C ALA A 39 1.27 -10.82 13.73
N GLU A 40 0.99 -9.53 13.95
CA GLU A 40 1.32 -8.84 15.19
C GLU A 40 0.24 -7.80 15.57
N PRO A 41 -0.77 -8.19 16.39
CA PRO A 41 -1.96 -7.39 16.70
C PRO A 41 -1.70 -6.06 17.43
N GLN A 42 -0.54 -5.92 18.04
CA GLN A 42 -0.13 -4.73 18.78
C GLN A 42 0.21 -3.63 17.78
N LYS A 43 -0.72 -2.69 17.59
CA LYS A 43 -0.65 -1.61 16.59
C LYS A 43 0.19 -0.40 16.98
N ILE A 44 0.85 -0.42 18.12
CA ILE A 44 1.27 0.83 18.74
C ILE A 44 2.74 1.03 18.37
N TYR A 45 2.88 1.43 17.11
CA TYR A 45 4.10 1.90 16.45
C TYR A 45 4.46 3.31 16.92
N GLN A 46 4.34 3.53 18.22
CA GLN A 46 4.70 4.75 18.90
C GLN A 46 5.91 4.41 19.72
N VAL A 47 7.00 5.11 19.46
CA VAL A 47 8.19 4.91 20.26
C VAL A 47 7.92 5.48 21.64
N ILE A 48 7.79 4.59 22.61
CA ILE A 48 7.68 4.94 24.02
C ILE A 48 9.09 4.92 24.58
N ASN A 49 9.59 6.10 24.94
CA ASN A 49 10.85 6.19 25.68
C ASN A 49 10.54 6.14 27.17
N ASP A 50 11.14 5.17 27.87
CA ASP A 50 11.18 5.15 29.33
C ASP A 50 12.26 6.16 29.76
N CYS A 51 11.82 7.23 30.43
CA CYS A 51 12.68 8.33 30.85
C CYS A 51 13.86 7.90 31.74
N GLU A 52 13.81 6.69 32.33
CA GLU A 52 14.77 6.27 33.33
C GLU A 52 15.69 5.13 32.91
N LYS A 53 15.36 4.32 31.88
CA LYS A 53 16.22 3.25 31.36
C LYS A 53 15.62 2.58 30.12
N THR A 54 16.48 2.23 29.16
CA THR A 54 16.23 1.23 28.10
C THR A 54 15.30 1.66 26.97
N GLY A 55 15.77 2.64 26.18
CA GLY A 55 15.48 2.75 24.75
C GLY A 55 14.00 2.68 24.33
N PRO A 56 13.73 2.37 23.05
CA PRO A 56 12.37 2.35 22.54
C PRO A 56 11.62 1.08 22.99
N LEU A 57 10.44 1.24 23.60
CA LEU A 57 9.58 0.12 24.02
C LEU A 57 8.26 0.09 23.24
N CYS A 58 7.71 -1.12 23.06
CA CYS A 58 6.31 -1.27 22.64
C CYS A 58 5.38 -1.05 23.82
N GLN A 59 4.12 -0.67 23.57
CA GLN A 59 3.15 -0.41 24.63
C GLN A 59 3.03 -1.58 25.63
N ALA A 60 2.93 -2.81 25.14
CA ALA A 60 2.82 -3.97 26.02
C ALA A 60 4.05 -4.19 26.91
N CYS A 61 5.24 -3.77 26.46
CA CYS A 61 6.45 -3.83 27.29
C CYS A 61 6.53 -2.64 28.25
N ALA A 62 6.14 -1.44 27.81
CA ALA A 62 6.09 -0.24 28.64
C ALA A 62 5.12 -0.41 29.84
N GLU A 63 3.94 -0.99 29.60
CA GLU A 63 2.96 -1.30 30.65
C GLU A 63 3.51 -2.30 31.69
N LYS A 64 4.33 -3.26 31.27
CA LYS A 64 4.94 -4.25 32.17
C LYS A 64 6.09 -3.69 33.00
N THR A 65 6.81 -2.71 32.47
CA THR A 65 7.94 -2.08 33.17
C THR A 65 7.50 -0.98 34.13
N GLY A 66 6.22 -0.61 34.14
CA GLY A 66 5.71 0.48 34.97
C GLY A 66 6.24 1.84 34.52
N ALA A 67 6.46 2.02 33.21
CA ALA A 67 6.91 3.27 32.62
C ALA A 67 5.78 4.31 32.63
N ASP A 68 5.44 4.80 33.82
CA ASP A 68 4.33 5.75 34.04
C ASP A 68 4.61 7.14 33.42
N ASN A 69 5.85 7.41 32.99
CA ASN A 69 6.31 8.63 32.33
C ASN A 69 6.73 8.41 30.86
N SER A 70 6.04 7.53 30.14
CA SER A 70 6.28 7.32 28.71
C SER A 70 5.86 8.53 27.86
N TYR A 71 6.74 9.01 26.98
CA TYR A 71 6.38 9.97 25.93
C TYR A 71 6.39 9.31 24.55
N ILE A 72 5.36 9.59 23.77
CA ILE A 72 5.28 9.22 22.35
C ILE A 72 6.01 10.29 21.55
N TYR A 73 7.01 9.90 20.76
CA TYR A 73 7.69 10.81 19.84
C TYR A 73 7.66 10.31 18.40
N GLU A 74 7.77 11.23 17.45
CA GLU A 74 7.98 10.90 16.05
C GLU A 74 9.47 10.73 15.76
N VAL A 75 9.86 9.66 15.07
CA VAL A 75 11.25 9.44 14.67
C VAL A 75 11.71 10.56 13.73
N GLU A 76 12.84 11.19 14.07
CA GLU A 76 13.43 12.26 13.27
C GLU A 76 13.98 11.73 11.92
N PRO A 77 14.02 12.56 10.86
CA PRO A 77 14.49 12.14 9.54
C PRO A 77 15.87 11.50 9.49
N ASP A 78 16.78 11.89 10.37
CA ASP A 78 18.14 11.34 10.42
C ASP A 78 18.20 9.88 10.88
N PHE A 79 17.13 9.41 11.53
CA PHE A 79 16.94 8.01 11.94
C PHE A 79 15.96 7.26 11.03
N TRP A 80 15.47 7.90 9.95
CA TRP A 80 14.77 7.18 8.89
C TRP A 80 15.76 6.27 8.16
N ASP A 81 15.25 5.26 7.47
CA ASP A 81 16.03 4.14 6.92
C ASP A 81 16.60 3.16 7.96
N ILE A 82 16.34 3.39 9.25
CA ILE A 82 16.70 2.46 10.33
C ILE A 82 15.40 1.96 11.00
N PRO A 83 15.12 0.64 10.98
CA PRO A 83 13.96 0.08 11.66
C PRO A 83 14.12 0.23 13.18
N GLN A 84 13.16 0.92 13.80
CA GLN A 84 13.08 1.04 15.25
C GLN A 84 12.39 -0.20 15.79
N SER A 85 12.97 -0.86 16.80
CA SER A 85 12.44 -2.10 17.37
C SER A 85 12.40 -2.00 18.89
N CYS A 86 11.47 -2.71 19.52
CA CYS A 86 11.33 -2.74 20.97
C CYS A 86 12.58 -3.35 21.60
N GLU A 87 13.19 -2.68 22.56
CA GLU A 87 14.40 -3.18 23.23
C GLU A 87 14.16 -4.49 24.00
N LYS A 88 12.91 -4.77 24.41
CA LYS A 88 12.57 -5.97 25.22
C LYS A 88 12.14 -7.16 24.40
N CYS A 89 11.34 -6.96 23.36
CA CYS A 89 10.73 -8.06 22.60
C CYS A 89 11.07 -8.03 21.11
N GLU A 90 11.92 -7.08 20.69
CA GLU A 90 12.42 -6.93 19.32
C GLU A 90 11.33 -6.72 18.25
N CYS A 91 10.08 -6.52 18.65
CA CYS A 91 9.01 -6.22 17.72
C CYS A 91 9.29 -4.89 17.03
N LEU A 92 8.96 -4.80 15.74
CA LEU A 92 9.14 -3.56 14.99
C LEU A 92 8.21 -2.47 15.56
N LEU A 93 8.76 -1.31 15.89
CA LEU A 93 8.05 -0.15 16.45
C LEU A 93 7.82 0.95 15.45
N GLU A 94 8.77 1.26 14.58
CA GLU A 94 8.55 2.23 13.51
C GLU A 94 9.55 1.99 12.40
N TYR A 95 9.11 2.09 11.15
CA TYR A 95 10.03 2.08 10.02
C TYR A 95 9.58 3.08 8.97
N LYS A 96 10.30 4.20 8.93
CA LYS A 96 10.16 5.24 7.92
C LYS A 96 11.34 5.19 6.97
N LEU A 97 11.08 5.50 5.70
CA LEU A 97 12.10 5.50 4.66
C LEU A 97 12.21 6.88 4.02
N THR A 98 13.44 7.32 3.83
CA THR A 98 13.79 8.41 2.92
C THR A 98 13.55 7.97 1.46
N GLU A 99 13.62 8.89 0.50
CA GLU A 99 13.55 8.52 -0.93
C GLU A 99 14.67 7.54 -1.30
N LYS A 100 15.87 7.70 -0.72
CA LYS A 100 17.02 6.86 -1.00
C LYS A 100 16.83 5.46 -0.40
N GLY A 101 16.46 5.36 0.88
CA GLY A 101 16.20 4.07 1.52
C GLY A 101 15.05 3.33 0.85
N ALA A 102 13.95 4.02 0.53
CA ALA A 102 12.82 3.42 -0.17
C ALA A 102 13.21 2.84 -1.54
N LYS A 103 14.12 3.49 -2.26
CA LYS A 103 14.64 2.99 -3.53
C LYS A 103 15.47 1.72 -3.34
N LEU A 104 16.34 1.70 -2.33
CA LEU A 104 17.18 0.54 -2.01
C LEU A 104 16.31 -0.65 -1.61
N GLU A 105 15.32 -0.44 -0.77
CA GLU A 105 14.44 -1.50 -0.30
C GLU A 105 13.51 -2.02 -1.40
N LEU A 106 13.02 -1.13 -2.26
CA LEU A 106 12.30 -1.55 -3.46
C LEU A 106 13.18 -2.40 -4.39
N GLU A 107 14.47 -2.08 -4.51
CA GLU A 107 15.41 -2.89 -5.29
C GLU A 107 15.70 -4.24 -4.62
N HIS A 108 15.83 -4.27 -3.29
CA HIS A 108 15.95 -5.50 -2.50
C HIS A 108 14.73 -6.42 -2.71
N PHE A 109 13.50 -5.91 -2.56
CA PHE A 109 12.30 -6.73 -2.75
C PHE A 109 12.10 -7.18 -4.20
N LEU A 110 12.58 -6.42 -5.19
CA LEU A 110 12.49 -6.80 -6.60
C LEU A 110 13.60 -7.75 -7.05
N ASN A 111 14.63 -7.98 -6.25
CA ASN A 111 15.66 -8.97 -6.55
C ASN A 111 15.01 -10.37 -6.66
N LYS A 112 15.41 -11.17 -7.64
CA LYS A 112 14.82 -12.50 -7.90
C LYS A 112 15.00 -13.45 -6.72
N ASP A 113 16.10 -13.33 -6.00
CA ASP A 113 16.45 -14.26 -4.91
C ASP A 113 15.74 -13.91 -3.59
N THR A 114 15.23 -12.68 -3.46
CA THR A 114 14.50 -12.24 -2.27
C THR A 114 13.14 -12.94 -2.20
N LYS A 115 12.93 -13.77 -1.18
CA LYS A 115 11.61 -14.35 -0.90
C LYS A 115 10.80 -13.37 -0.04
N ILE A 116 9.54 -13.19 -0.43
CA ILE A 116 8.59 -12.39 0.32
C ILE A 116 7.71 -13.36 1.14
N ASP A 117 7.83 -13.28 2.46
CA ASP A 117 7.02 -13.92 3.49
C ASP A 117 6.05 -12.92 4.12
N LEU A 118 4.78 -13.03 3.73
CA LEU A 118 3.72 -12.13 4.20
C LEU A 118 3.04 -12.64 5.49
N ASN A 119 3.55 -13.71 6.08
CA ASN A 119 3.21 -14.09 7.46
C ASN A 119 4.11 -13.36 8.47
N SER A 120 5.23 -12.78 8.01
CA SER A 120 6.09 -11.93 8.84
C SER A 120 5.50 -10.53 8.93
N ALA A 121 5.08 -10.14 10.14
CA ALA A 121 4.62 -8.78 10.42
C ALA A 121 5.68 -7.75 9.99
N LYS A 122 6.94 -7.99 10.40
CA LYS A 122 8.10 -7.17 10.05
C LYS A 122 8.21 -6.95 8.55
N GLN A 123 8.19 -8.03 7.75
CA GLN A 123 8.35 -7.87 6.31
C GLN A 123 7.14 -7.18 5.65
N CYS A 124 5.93 -7.39 6.19
CA CYS A 124 4.76 -6.64 5.75
C CYS A 124 4.93 -5.13 6.01
N TYR A 125 5.48 -4.74 7.17
CA TYR A 125 5.76 -3.33 7.49
C TYR A 125 6.85 -2.73 6.62
N GLU A 126 7.93 -3.45 6.34
CA GLU A 126 8.99 -3.01 5.43
C GLU A 126 8.42 -2.72 4.02
N ILE A 127 7.55 -3.61 3.52
CA ILE A 127 6.87 -3.40 2.24
C ILE A 127 5.92 -2.18 2.29
N MET A 128 5.17 -2.02 3.38
CA MET A 128 4.32 -0.83 3.57
C MET A 128 5.14 0.45 3.58
N ALA A 129 6.27 0.49 4.26
CA ALA A 129 7.17 1.64 4.31
C ALA A 129 7.65 2.02 2.91
N VAL A 130 8.00 1.03 2.07
CA VAL A 130 8.35 1.26 0.66
C VAL A 130 7.22 1.92 -0.11
N PHE A 131 5.99 1.42 0.02
CA PHE A 131 4.84 2.02 -0.65
C PHE A 131 4.58 3.44 -0.14
N GLN A 132 4.56 3.65 1.16
CA GLN A 132 4.32 4.95 1.79
C GLN A 132 5.37 5.98 1.36
N ALA A 133 6.65 5.64 1.34
CA ALA A 133 7.68 6.57 0.92
C ALA A 133 7.53 7.00 -0.56
N HIS A 134 6.97 6.15 -1.42
CA HIS A 134 6.74 6.49 -2.83
C HIS A 134 5.36 7.12 -3.12
N THR A 135 4.40 7.03 -2.20
CA THR A 135 3.04 7.55 -2.38
C THR A 135 2.68 8.71 -1.45
N ASN A 136 3.39 8.90 -0.33
CA ASN A 136 3.14 9.95 0.64
C ASN A 136 3.91 11.23 0.26
N PRO A 137 3.21 12.31 -0.14
CA PRO A 137 3.85 13.56 -0.51
C PRO A 137 4.54 14.28 0.66
N LYS A 138 4.20 13.95 1.93
CA LYS A 138 4.83 14.54 3.11
C LYS A 138 6.19 13.90 3.44
N LEU A 139 6.36 12.61 3.12
CA LEU A 139 7.66 11.91 3.26
C LEU A 139 8.60 12.25 2.10
N LEU A 140 8.04 12.71 0.98
CA LEU A 140 8.77 13.23 -0.17
C LEU A 140 8.94 14.73 0.00
N LEU A 141 10.07 15.17 0.55
CA LEU A 141 10.41 16.58 0.81
C LEU A 141 10.34 17.52 -0.43
N ASN A 142 9.97 17.04 -1.63
CA ASN A 142 9.63 17.85 -2.79
C ASN A 142 8.65 17.15 -3.77
N PRO A 143 7.35 17.53 -3.80
CA PRO A 143 6.31 16.80 -4.54
C PRO A 143 6.30 17.02 -6.07
N LYS A 144 7.22 17.80 -6.65
CA LYS A 144 7.19 18.13 -8.09
C LYS A 144 7.69 17.02 -9.03
N LYS A 145 8.18 15.88 -8.53
CA LYS A 145 8.81 14.83 -9.38
C LYS A 145 8.61 13.38 -8.91
N THR A 146 7.42 12.96 -8.46
CA THR A 146 7.10 11.53 -8.41
C THR A 146 6.96 10.99 -9.84
N LYS A 147 8.10 10.57 -10.41
CA LYS A 147 8.25 10.18 -11.82
C LYS A 147 7.47 8.89 -12.12
N PRO A 148 7.03 8.69 -13.38
CA PRO A 148 6.45 7.43 -13.88
C PRO A 148 7.27 6.15 -13.60
N LYS A 149 8.59 6.29 -13.34
CA LYS A 149 9.50 5.16 -13.11
C LYS A 149 9.30 4.47 -11.76
N SER A 150 8.90 5.20 -10.69
CA SER A 150 8.65 4.59 -9.38
C SER A 150 7.42 3.70 -9.40
N ILE A 151 6.33 4.18 -10.03
CA ILE A 151 5.08 3.42 -10.18
C ILE A 151 5.30 2.09 -10.90
N LYS A 152 6.09 2.07 -11.99
CA LYS A 152 6.38 0.81 -12.69
C LYS A 152 7.08 -0.21 -11.79
N LYS A 153 7.99 0.22 -10.91
CA LYS A 153 8.67 -0.67 -9.96
C LYS A 153 7.71 -1.12 -8.85
N LEU A 154 6.88 -0.23 -8.32
CA LEU A 154 5.84 -0.59 -7.35
C LEU A 154 4.84 -1.61 -7.91
N LEU A 155 4.44 -1.47 -9.18
CA LEU A 155 3.58 -2.45 -9.84
C LEU A 155 4.26 -3.80 -10.02
N LYS A 156 5.58 -3.84 -10.30
CA LYS A 156 6.34 -5.10 -10.31
C LYS A 156 6.38 -5.75 -8.93
N LEU A 157 6.52 -4.94 -7.88
CA LEU A 157 6.48 -5.44 -6.51
C LEU A 157 5.09 -6.01 -6.19
N CYS A 158 4.02 -5.33 -6.60
CA CYS A 158 2.65 -5.85 -6.51
C CYS A 158 2.50 -7.20 -7.22
N SER A 159 3.04 -7.35 -8.44
CA SER A 159 3.05 -8.64 -9.16
C SER A 159 3.81 -9.71 -8.40
N LYS A 160 4.97 -9.39 -7.83
CA LYS A 160 5.77 -10.37 -7.07
C LYS A 160 5.05 -10.81 -5.78
N ILE A 161 4.43 -9.87 -5.06
CA ILE A 161 3.61 -10.13 -3.87
C ILE A 161 2.44 -11.04 -4.21
N LYS A 162 1.80 -10.82 -5.35
CA LYS A 162 0.73 -11.68 -5.86
C LYS A 162 1.19 -13.12 -6.11
N ASP A 163 2.46 -13.31 -6.48
CA ASP A 163 3.04 -14.62 -6.74
C ASP A 163 3.43 -15.39 -5.47
N THR A 164 3.44 -14.78 -4.28
CA THR A 164 3.91 -15.44 -3.03
C THR A 164 2.93 -16.45 -2.43
N GLY A 165 1.68 -16.50 -2.89
CA GLY A 165 0.74 -17.55 -2.48
C GLY A 165 -0.21 -17.19 -1.33
N ILE A 166 -0.31 -15.92 -0.90
CA ILE A 166 -1.45 -15.51 -0.06
C ILE A 166 -2.71 -15.81 -0.85
N ASP A 167 -3.53 -16.72 -0.30
CA ASP A 167 -4.77 -17.27 -0.85
C ASP A 167 -5.07 -16.74 -2.25
N ARG A 168 -4.31 -17.27 -3.22
CA ARG A 168 -4.20 -16.72 -4.58
C ARG A 168 -5.58 -16.53 -5.20
N GLY A 169 -6.55 -17.38 -4.86
CA GLY A 169 -7.93 -17.25 -5.30
C GLY A 169 -8.57 -15.96 -4.83
N ASN A 170 -8.45 -15.62 -3.55
CA ASN A 170 -9.13 -14.48 -2.96
C ASN A 170 -8.55 -13.13 -3.39
N ILE A 171 -7.22 -13.02 -3.51
CA ILE A 171 -6.58 -11.80 -4.02
C ILE A 171 -6.82 -11.63 -5.53
N MET A 172 -6.71 -12.71 -6.32
CA MET A 172 -7.01 -12.68 -7.76
C MET A 172 -8.45 -12.26 -8.03
N ASP A 173 -9.39 -12.83 -7.30
CA ASP A 173 -10.82 -12.51 -7.40
C ASP A 173 -11.07 -11.03 -7.07
N ILE A 174 -10.45 -10.51 -6.00
CA ILE A 174 -10.53 -9.09 -5.64
C ILE A 174 -9.97 -8.21 -6.77
N MET A 175 -8.83 -8.58 -7.36
CA MET A 175 -8.24 -7.84 -8.48
C MET A 175 -9.16 -7.85 -9.71
N GLU A 176 -9.71 -8.99 -10.08
CA GLU A 176 -10.59 -9.16 -11.25
C GLU A 176 -11.93 -8.43 -11.07
N TYR A 177 -12.55 -8.52 -9.87
CA TYR A 177 -13.76 -7.76 -9.55
C TYR A 177 -13.52 -6.26 -9.57
N ASN A 178 -12.36 -5.81 -9.11
CA ASN A 178 -11.98 -4.41 -9.20
C ASN A 178 -11.77 -3.96 -10.66
N GLU A 179 -11.14 -4.77 -11.50
CA GLU A 179 -10.99 -4.46 -12.92
C GLU A 179 -12.36 -4.37 -13.61
N THR A 180 -13.28 -5.26 -13.24
CA THR A 180 -14.67 -5.27 -13.72
C THR A 180 -15.41 -4.00 -13.29
N ILE A 181 -15.30 -3.58 -12.02
CA ILE A 181 -15.86 -2.31 -11.54
C ILE A 181 -15.32 -1.13 -12.33
N ILE A 182 -13.99 -1.07 -12.54
CA ILE A 182 -13.35 0.03 -13.27
C ILE A 182 -13.88 0.09 -14.71
N LYS A 183 -14.00 -1.05 -15.40
CA LYS A 183 -14.56 -1.11 -16.76
C LYS A 183 -16.02 -0.64 -16.75
N ALA A 184 -16.84 -1.11 -15.83
CA ALA A 184 -18.24 -0.73 -15.71
C ALA A 184 -18.43 0.76 -15.38
N GLU A 185 -17.67 1.31 -14.43
CA GLU A 185 -17.70 2.73 -14.05
C GLU A 185 -17.19 3.63 -15.19
N ALA A 186 -16.20 3.17 -15.97
CA ALA A 186 -15.74 3.89 -17.16
C ALA A 186 -16.83 3.92 -18.24
N THR A 187 -17.52 2.79 -18.47
CA THR A 187 -18.64 2.74 -19.41
C THR A 187 -19.76 3.69 -18.98
N LEU A 188 -20.13 3.69 -17.70
CA LEU A 188 -21.16 4.60 -17.16
C LEU A 188 -20.81 6.09 -17.27
N LYS A 189 -19.52 6.44 -17.26
CA LYS A 189 -19.06 7.84 -17.34
C LYS A 189 -18.86 8.34 -18.76
N ASN A 190 -18.46 7.46 -19.68
CA ASN A 190 -17.98 7.87 -21.00
C ASN A 190 -19.03 7.71 -22.11
N PHE A 191 -20.09 6.95 -21.89
CA PHE A 191 -21.12 6.74 -22.90
C PHE A 191 -22.40 7.47 -22.51
N THR A 192 -22.84 8.38 -23.36
CA THR A 192 -24.09 9.17 -23.19
C THR A 192 -25.31 8.46 -23.78
N ASP A 193 -25.11 7.45 -24.63
CA ASP A 193 -26.15 6.68 -25.32
C ASP A 193 -26.27 5.23 -24.81
N ILE A 194 -26.01 5.01 -23.53
CA ILE A 194 -26.27 3.71 -22.89
C ILE A 194 -27.74 3.68 -22.46
N GLY A 195 -28.49 2.68 -22.94
CA GLY A 195 -29.88 2.49 -22.55
C GLY A 195 -30.04 2.33 -21.03
N VAL A 196 -31.20 2.75 -20.52
CA VAL A 196 -31.52 2.72 -19.08
C VAL A 196 -31.31 1.32 -18.46
N GLU A 197 -31.61 0.28 -19.23
CA GLU A 197 -31.41 -1.12 -18.81
C GLU A 197 -29.92 -1.48 -18.65
N GLU A 198 -29.06 -1.05 -19.56
CA GLU A 198 -27.62 -1.31 -19.47
C GLU A 198 -26.97 -0.50 -18.33
N ILE A 199 -27.46 0.73 -18.08
CA ILE A 199 -27.08 1.50 -16.90
C ILE A 199 -27.41 0.75 -15.62
N GLN A 200 -28.63 0.20 -15.52
CA GLN A 200 -29.06 -0.55 -14.34
C GLN A 200 -28.24 -1.83 -14.16
N ARG A 201 -27.95 -2.55 -15.25
CA ARG A 201 -27.12 -3.75 -15.26
C ARG A 201 -25.69 -3.47 -14.79
N LEU A 202 -25.05 -2.40 -15.27
CA LEU A 202 -23.70 -2.01 -14.85
C LEU A 202 -23.65 -1.60 -13.38
N LYS A 203 -24.67 -0.91 -12.87
CA LYS A 203 -24.79 -0.57 -11.44
C LYS A 203 -24.90 -1.83 -10.57
N GLU A 204 -25.72 -2.80 -10.96
CA GLU A 204 -25.86 -4.05 -10.21
C GLU A 204 -24.59 -4.89 -10.28
N LEU A 205 -23.90 -4.90 -11.42
CA LEU A 205 -22.58 -5.53 -11.58
C LEU A 205 -21.56 -4.93 -10.61
N ILE A 206 -21.46 -3.59 -10.55
CA ILE A 206 -20.54 -2.89 -9.63
C ILE A 206 -20.86 -3.26 -8.18
N LYS A 207 -22.13 -3.24 -7.80
CA LYS A 207 -22.59 -3.57 -6.45
C LYS A 207 -22.24 -5.02 -6.07
N ASN A 208 -22.47 -5.97 -6.98
CA ASN A 208 -22.12 -7.37 -6.79
C ASN A 208 -20.62 -7.58 -6.66
N CYS A 209 -19.81 -6.95 -7.51
CA CYS A 209 -18.35 -6.99 -7.41
C CYS A 209 -17.86 -6.42 -6.06
N LYS A 210 -18.42 -5.29 -5.59
CA LYS A 210 -18.08 -4.70 -4.28
C LYS A 210 -18.44 -5.64 -3.13
N TYR A 211 -19.59 -6.31 -3.20
CA TYR A 211 -19.97 -7.31 -2.21
C TYR A 211 -19.00 -8.50 -2.20
N LYS A 212 -18.67 -9.05 -3.37
CA LYS A 212 -17.73 -10.18 -3.48
C LYS A 212 -16.34 -9.81 -2.98
N ILE A 213 -15.85 -8.59 -3.26
CA ILE A 213 -14.60 -8.09 -2.69
C ILE A 213 -14.66 -8.12 -1.16
N LYS A 214 -15.73 -7.59 -0.55
CA LYS A 214 -15.89 -7.57 0.91
C LYS A 214 -15.89 -8.98 1.52
N VAL A 215 -16.53 -9.95 0.87
CA VAL A 215 -16.52 -11.36 1.31
C VAL A 215 -15.12 -11.95 1.23
N LYS A 216 -14.40 -11.68 0.13
CA LYS A 216 -13.05 -12.20 -0.10
C LYS A 216 -12.03 -11.58 0.85
N GLU A 217 -12.16 -10.29 1.15
CA GLU A 217 -11.41 -9.61 2.21
C GLU A 217 -11.65 -10.26 3.57
N GLN A 218 -12.91 -10.58 3.91
CA GLN A 218 -13.22 -11.32 5.15
C GLN A 218 -12.63 -12.73 5.18
N GLN A 219 -12.53 -13.40 4.03
CA GLN A 219 -11.90 -14.73 3.91
C GLN A 219 -10.38 -14.66 4.06
N LEU A 220 -9.74 -13.61 3.54
CA LEU A 220 -8.31 -13.33 3.75
C LEU A 220 -7.96 -13.05 5.21
N LEU A 221 -8.94 -12.61 6.01
CA LEU A 221 -8.78 -12.28 7.42
C LEU A 221 -8.95 -13.48 8.37
N ARG A 222 -9.55 -14.59 7.90
CA ARG A 222 -9.69 -15.84 8.69
C ARG A 222 -8.39 -16.64 8.68
#